data_AF-A0A2E3DTF8-F1
#
_entry.id   AF-A0A2E3DTF8-F1
#
_cell.length_a   1.000
_cell.length_b   1.000
_cell.length_c   1.000
_cell.angle_alpha   90.00
_cell.angle_beta   90.00
_cell.angle_gamma   90.00
#
_symmetry.space_group_name_H-M   'P 1'
#
loop_
_entity.id
_entity.type
_entity.pdbx_description
1 polymer ?
#
loop_
_entity_poly.entity_id
_entity_poly.type
_entity_poly.pdbx_seq_one_letter_code
_entity_poly.pdbx_strand_id
1 'polypeptide(L)'
;MEFSFLRSLKAYLVLLLTGALLFTTGCEDDDHDHDHDEDHADVDGFILEHDGEEVYRQFDGVETGSVTVAVDSALELSVHFLDHDEEEIEHEEEEGEEHEDGLVVSVADASIAHVEVEEHEEEGDDDGDDDHDHDHDEHGMAIHVEGVSAGSTTFTLSLMHDGHSDYTSLPVTVTVQ
;
A
#
# COMPACT_ATOMS: atom_id res chain seq x y z
N MET A 1 -60.10 32.46 -2.98
CA MET A 1 -58.84 31.74 -2.74
C MET A 1 -57.83 32.05 -3.84
N GLU A 2 -57.64 33.32 -4.24
CA GLU A 2 -56.87 33.68 -5.46
C GLU A 2 -55.87 34.83 -5.24
N PHE A 3 -55.52 35.18 -3.99
CA PHE A 3 -54.57 36.26 -3.71
C PHE A 3 -53.33 35.83 -2.92
N SER A 4 -53.37 34.67 -2.27
CA SER A 4 -52.22 34.13 -1.52
C SER A 4 -51.23 33.38 -2.41
N PHE A 5 -51.71 32.75 -3.49
CA PHE A 5 -50.90 31.91 -4.37
C PHE A 5 -49.91 32.72 -5.24
N LEU A 6 -50.35 33.88 -5.74
CA LEU A 6 -49.50 34.78 -6.54
C LEU A 6 -48.37 35.45 -5.73
N ARG A 7 -48.55 35.61 -4.41
CA ARG A 7 -47.54 36.22 -3.54
C ARG A 7 -46.38 35.25 -3.27
N SER A 8 -46.68 33.97 -3.07
CA SER A 8 -45.66 32.93 -2.87
C SER A 8 -44.84 32.66 -4.12
N LEU A 9 -45.44 32.72 -5.32
CA LEU A 9 -44.72 32.51 -6.58
C LEU A 9 -43.69 33.62 -6.87
N LYS A 10 -44.00 34.88 -6.53
CA LYS A 10 -43.05 36.00 -6.63
C LYS A 10 -41.89 35.88 -5.65
N ALA A 11 -42.15 35.45 -4.42
CA ALA A 11 -41.11 35.25 -3.42
C ALA A 11 -40.13 34.14 -3.82
N TYR A 12 -40.64 33.03 -4.37
CA TYR A 12 -39.81 31.94 -4.90
C TYR A 12 -39.00 32.36 -6.13
N LEU A 13 -39.57 33.16 -7.03
CA LEU A 13 -38.84 33.64 -8.21
C LEU A 13 -37.70 34.59 -7.85
N VAL A 14 -37.87 35.44 -6.83
CA VAL A 14 -36.80 36.35 -6.34
C VAL A 14 -35.71 35.57 -5.61
N LEU A 15 -36.07 34.52 -4.86
CA LEU A 15 -35.10 33.64 -4.17
C LEU A 15 -34.25 32.85 -5.18
N LEU A 16 -34.86 32.32 -6.24
CA LEU A 16 -34.13 31.59 -7.31
C LEU A 16 -33.16 32.50 -8.09
N LEU A 17 -33.51 33.77 -8.31
CA LEU A 17 -32.68 34.70 -9.08
C LEU A 17 -31.47 35.22 -8.28
N THR A 18 -31.52 35.20 -6.95
CA THR A 18 -30.42 35.66 -6.08
C THR A 18 -29.43 34.55 -5.72
N GLY A 19 -29.84 33.27 -5.76
CA GLY A 19 -28.93 32.13 -5.54
C GLY A 19 -27.98 31.83 -6.71
N ALA A 20 -28.33 32.25 -7.94
CA ALA A 20 -27.54 31.97 -9.14
C ALA A 20 -26.31 32.88 -9.33
N LEU A 21 -26.11 33.88 -8.44
CA LEU A 21 -25.05 34.89 -8.55
C LEU A 21 -23.88 34.66 -7.57
N LEU A 22 -23.85 33.55 -6.84
CA LEU A 22 -22.83 33.25 -5.82
C LEU A 22 -21.85 32.12 -6.19
N PHE A 23 -21.78 31.71 -7.46
CA PHE A 23 -20.93 30.58 -7.90
C PHE A 23 -19.80 30.95 -8.87
N THR A 24 -19.34 32.21 -8.92
CA THR A 24 -18.25 32.61 -9.84
C THR A 24 -17.11 33.31 -9.10
N THR A 25 -16.53 32.63 -8.11
CA THR A 25 -15.19 32.90 -7.55
C THR A 25 -14.72 31.59 -6.90
N GLY A 26 -13.66 30.92 -7.29
CA GLY A 26 -12.73 31.03 -8.40
C GLY A 26 -11.83 29.79 -8.38
N CYS A 27 -11.07 29.59 -9.44
CA CYS A 27 -9.68 29.12 -9.35
C CYS A 27 -8.93 29.92 -10.41
N GLU A 28 -7.87 30.56 -9.95
CA GLU A 28 -6.86 31.23 -10.77
C GLU A 28 -6.15 30.12 -11.56
N ASP A 29 -6.12 30.24 -12.88
CA ASP A 29 -5.28 29.44 -13.79
C ASP A 29 -3.83 29.75 -13.41
N ASP A 30 -3.26 28.95 -12.50
CA ASP A 30 -1.82 28.97 -12.23
C ASP A 30 -1.22 27.90 -13.14
N ASP A 31 -0.91 28.32 -14.37
CA ASP A 31 -0.18 27.55 -15.37
C ASP A 31 1.26 27.32 -14.88
N HIS A 32 1.44 26.30 -14.03
CA HIS A 32 2.74 25.75 -13.68
C HIS A 32 2.68 24.22 -13.63
N ASP A 33 2.23 23.60 -14.72
CA ASP A 33 2.35 22.16 -14.97
C ASP A 33 3.81 21.82 -15.30
N HIS A 34 4.64 21.77 -14.26
CA HIS A 34 5.67 20.75 -14.16
C HIS A 34 5.15 19.73 -13.16
N ASP A 35 4.09 19.01 -13.57
CA ASP A 35 3.73 17.74 -12.95
C ASP A 35 4.95 16.83 -13.14
N HIS A 36 5.79 16.79 -12.13
CA HIS A 36 6.39 15.54 -11.76
C HIS A 36 5.18 14.73 -11.29
N ASP A 37 4.66 13.89 -12.18
CA ASP A 37 3.91 12.73 -11.74
C ASP A 37 4.85 12.07 -10.70
N GLU A 38 4.57 12.30 -9.43
CA GLU A 38 5.15 11.54 -8.33
C GLU A 38 4.73 10.10 -8.67
N ASP A 39 5.67 9.31 -9.18
CA ASP A 39 5.45 7.96 -9.70
C ASP A 39 5.00 7.07 -8.53
N HIS A 40 3.72 7.17 -8.14
CA HIS A 40 3.14 6.29 -7.15
C HIS A 40 3.09 4.87 -7.71
N ALA A 41 3.42 3.89 -6.87
CA ALA A 41 3.19 2.51 -7.25
C ALA A 41 1.67 2.26 -7.33
N ASP A 42 1.13 2.00 -8.52
CA ASP A 42 -0.28 1.68 -8.78
C ASP A 42 -0.64 0.27 -8.24
N VAL A 43 -0.57 0.10 -6.92
CA VAL A 43 -0.77 -1.18 -6.23
C VAL A 43 -2.24 -1.42 -5.92
N ASP A 44 -2.81 -2.49 -6.49
CA ASP A 44 -4.19 -2.93 -6.22
C ASP A 44 -4.25 -4.17 -5.30
N GLY A 45 -3.10 -4.79 -5.01
CA GLY A 45 -3.02 -5.96 -4.14
C GLY A 45 -1.61 -6.44 -3.85
N PHE A 46 -1.52 -7.59 -3.17
CA PHE A 46 -0.26 -8.29 -2.95
C PHE A 46 -0.49 -9.78 -2.70
N ILE A 47 0.60 -10.54 -2.82
CA ILE A 47 0.70 -11.97 -2.52
C ILE A 47 1.77 -12.15 -1.44
N LEU A 48 1.53 -13.11 -0.53
CA LEU A 48 2.58 -13.70 0.29
C LEU A 48 2.91 -15.08 -0.25
N GLU A 49 4.18 -15.30 -0.56
CA GLU A 49 4.70 -16.56 -1.05
C GLU A 49 5.58 -17.24 0.01
N HIS A 50 5.47 -18.56 0.14
CA HIS A 50 6.38 -19.38 0.94
C HIS A 50 6.90 -20.54 0.09
N ASP A 51 8.22 -20.68 -0.04
CA ASP A 51 8.87 -21.76 -0.80
C ASP A 51 8.36 -21.91 -2.26
N GLY A 52 8.02 -20.80 -2.94
CA GLY A 52 7.46 -20.82 -4.30
C GLY A 52 5.96 -21.11 -4.38
N GLU A 53 5.25 -21.13 -3.24
CA GLU A 53 3.81 -21.35 -3.16
C GLU A 53 3.10 -20.12 -2.54
N GLU A 54 2.12 -19.58 -3.25
CA GLU A 54 1.22 -18.56 -2.72
C GLU A 54 0.42 -19.10 -1.52
N VAL A 55 0.63 -18.49 -0.35
CA VAL A 55 -0.06 -18.85 0.90
C VAL A 55 -1.16 -17.85 1.29
N TYR A 56 -1.05 -16.62 0.79
CA TYR A 56 -2.03 -15.56 1.01
C TYR A 56 -2.06 -14.60 -0.17
N ARG A 57 -3.23 -14.05 -0.46
CA ARG A 57 -3.43 -13.02 -1.47
C ARG A 57 -4.49 -12.05 -1.01
N GLN A 58 -4.24 -10.77 -1.28
CA GLN A 58 -5.24 -9.72 -1.22
C GLN A 58 -5.28 -8.97 -2.55
N PHE A 59 -6.46 -8.82 -3.15
CA PHE A 59 -6.62 -8.06 -4.40
C PHE A 59 -8.03 -7.44 -4.47
N ASP A 60 -8.13 -6.15 -4.81
CA ASP A 60 -9.40 -5.39 -4.92
C ASP A 60 -10.34 -5.61 -3.71
N GLY A 61 -9.76 -5.57 -2.51
CA GLY A 61 -10.48 -5.75 -1.24
C GLY A 61 -10.98 -7.18 -0.95
N VAL A 62 -10.57 -8.17 -1.74
CA VAL A 62 -10.85 -9.60 -1.52
C VAL A 62 -9.59 -10.28 -0.96
N GLU A 63 -9.75 -11.10 0.07
CA GLU A 63 -8.67 -11.90 0.65
C GLU A 63 -8.88 -13.41 0.42
N THR A 64 -7.79 -14.11 0.15
CA THR A 64 -7.73 -15.56 0.04
C THR A 64 -6.48 -16.12 0.71
N GLY A 65 -6.57 -17.33 1.27
CA GLY A 65 -5.47 -17.95 2.00
C GLY A 65 -5.42 -17.53 3.48
N SER A 66 -4.35 -17.91 4.16
CA SER A 66 -4.12 -17.58 5.58
C SER A 66 -2.70 -17.91 5.99
N VAL A 67 -2.10 -17.07 6.84
CA VAL A 67 -0.76 -17.32 7.38
C VAL A 67 -0.87 -18.18 8.64
N THR A 68 -0.14 -19.30 8.67
CA THR A 68 -0.08 -20.20 9.84
C THR A 68 1.37 -20.49 10.20
N VAL A 69 1.73 -20.30 11.47
CA VAL A 69 3.07 -20.55 12.00
C VAL A 69 2.99 -21.40 13.27
N ALA A 70 4.01 -22.19 13.56
CA ALA A 70 4.07 -22.95 14.81
C ALA A 70 4.59 -22.06 15.96
N VAL A 71 4.22 -22.39 17.20
CA VAL A 71 4.84 -21.76 18.39
C VAL A 71 6.35 -22.00 18.40
N ASP A 72 7.13 -20.98 18.73
CA ASP A 72 8.60 -20.98 18.76
C ASP A 72 9.23 -21.32 17.38
N SER A 73 8.56 -20.95 16.28
CA SER A 73 9.03 -21.14 14.91
C SER A 73 8.87 -19.85 14.10
N ALA A 74 9.68 -19.69 13.06
CA ALA A 74 9.61 -18.57 12.13
C ALA A 74 9.24 -19.05 10.72
N LEU A 75 8.56 -18.19 9.98
CA LEU A 75 8.19 -18.36 8.59
C LEU A 75 8.71 -17.15 7.81
N GLU A 76 9.47 -17.40 6.74
CA GLU A 76 9.89 -16.39 5.77
C GLU A 76 8.89 -16.36 4.63
N LEU A 77 8.46 -15.15 4.27
CA LEU A 77 7.47 -14.89 3.25
C LEU A 77 7.96 -13.79 2.32
N SER A 78 8.00 -14.08 1.02
CA SER A 78 8.21 -13.07 -0.02
C SER A 78 6.91 -12.29 -0.24
N VAL A 79 7.02 -10.98 -0.44
CA VAL A 79 5.92 -10.05 -0.66
C VAL A 79 5.97 -9.58 -2.10
N HIS A 80 4.94 -9.92 -2.87
CA HIS A 80 4.82 -9.53 -4.27
C HIS A 80 3.63 -8.57 -4.41
N PHE A 81 3.89 -7.30 -4.71
CA PHE A 81 2.82 -6.33 -4.97
C PHE A 81 2.24 -6.53 -6.37
N LEU A 82 0.95 -6.26 -6.52
CA LEU A 82 0.21 -6.48 -7.75
C LEU A 82 -0.35 -5.17 -8.30
N ASP A 83 -0.24 -5.01 -9.61
CA ASP A 83 -0.85 -3.90 -10.35
C ASP A 83 -2.35 -4.14 -10.62
N HIS A 84 -2.97 -3.21 -11.34
CA HIS A 84 -4.38 -3.29 -11.73
C HIS A 84 -4.74 -4.53 -12.57
N ASP A 85 -3.79 -5.08 -13.32
CA ASP A 85 -3.97 -6.22 -14.21
C ASP A 85 -3.68 -7.57 -13.49
N GLU A 86 -3.48 -7.54 -12.17
CA GLU A 86 -3.08 -8.68 -11.33
C GLU A 86 -1.68 -9.22 -11.64
N GLU A 87 -0.85 -8.42 -12.32
CA GLU A 87 0.54 -8.74 -12.62
C GLU A 87 1.44 -8.24 -11.48
N GLU A 88 2.53 -8.96 -11.23
CA GLU A 88 3.51 -8.54 -10.23
C GLU A 88 4.21 -7.27 -10.69
N ILE A 89 4.29 -6.29 -9.79
CA ILE A 89 5.08 -5.09 -10.00
C ILE A 89 6.54 -5.47 -9.74
N GLU A 90 7.34 -5.48 -10.80
CA GLU A 90 8.79 -5.68 -10.67
C GLU A 90 9.39 -4.47 -9.94
N HIS A 91 9.93 -4.71 -8.76
CA HIS A 91 10.74 -3.72 -8.04
C HIS A 91 12.17 -3.84 -8.58
N GLU A 92 12.57 -2.92 -9.45
CA GLU A 92 13.97 -2.83 -9.89
C GLU A 92 14.80 -2.29 -8.70
N GLU A 93 15.63 -3.15 -8.10
CA GLU A 93 16.73 -2.71 -7.25
C GLU A 93 17.78 -2.02 -8.14
N GLU A 94 17.48 -0.85 -8.71
CA GLU A 94 18.48 -0.10 -9.47
C GLU A 94 19.56 0.41 -8.49
N GLU A 95 20.74 -0.22 -8.57
CA GLU A 95 21.92 0.18 -7.83
C GLU A 95 22.27 1.66 -8.10
N GLY A 96 21.95 2.53 -7.14
CA GLY A 96 22.45 3.90 -7.09
C GLY A 96 21.40 5.00 -7.03
N GLU A 97 20.10 4.67 -7.01
CA GLU A 97 19.04 5.63 -6.73
C GLU A 97 18.47 5.29 -5.34
N GLU A 98 18.49 6.26 -4.44
CA GLU A 98 17.91 6.19 -3.09
C GLU A 98 16.37 6.12 -3.22
N HIS A 99 15.82 5.06 -3.79
CA HIS A 99 14.39 4.87 -3.86
C HIS A 99 13.88 4.65 -2.43
N GLU A 100 13.14 5.64 -1.91
CA GLU A 100 12.60 5.68 -0.55
C GLU A 100 11.44 4.66 -0.35
N ASP A 101 11.43 3.59 -1.15
CA ASP A 101 10.39 2.57 -1.17
C ASP A 101 10.59 1.60 -0.01
N GLY A 102 9.88 1.86 1.08
CA GLY A 102 10.01 1.11 2.33
C GLY A 102 8.78 0.25 2.61
N LEU A 103 8.97 -1.05 2.84
CA LEU A 103 7.92 -1.88 3.44
C LEU A 103 7.84 -1.61 4.95
N VAL A 104 6.64 -1.36 5.44
CA VAL A 104 6.36 -1.18 6.87
C VAL A 104 5.34 -2.20 7.33
N VAL A 105 5.65 -2.89 8.44
CA VAL A 105 4.77 -3.87 9.08
C VAL A 105 4.19 -3.28 10.37
N SER A 106 2.88 -3.47 10.59
CA SER A 106 2.21 -3.14 11.85
C SER A 106 1.45 -4.33 12.41
N VAL A 107 1.85 -4.83 13.58
CA VAL A 107 1.23 -5.99 14.25
C VAL A 107 0.27 -5.56 15.36
N ALA A 108 -0.93 -6.13 15.38
CA ALA A 108 -1.97 -5.78 16.35
C ALA A 108 -1.67 -6.31 17.78
N ASP A 109 -1.15 -7.53 17.89
CA ASP A 109 -0.75 -8.14 19.17
C ASP A 109 0.53 -8.97 19.00
N ALA A 110 1.65 -8.36 19.38
CA ALA A 110 2.97 -8.97 19.35
C ALA A 110 3.17 -10.07 20.41
N SER A 111 2.24 -10.25 21.36
CA SER A 111 2.34 -11.37 22.31
C SER A 111 1.93 -12.72 21.71
N ILE A 112 1.34 -12.71 20.51
CA ILE A 112 0.93 -13.90 19.75
C ILE A 112 1.92 -14.19 18.63
N ALA A 113 2.28 -13.20 17.82
CA ALA A 113 3.28 -13.33 16.76
C ALA A 113 4.06 -12.02 16.58
N HIS A 114 5.34 -12.12 16.26
CA HIS A 114 6.15 -10.99 15.77
C HIS A 114 6.21 -11.05 14.25
N VAL A 115 6.17 -9.89 13.59
CA VAL A 115 6.33 -9.78 12.15
C VAL A 115 7.28 -8.62 11.89
N GLU A 116 8.36 -8.88 11.18
CA GLU A 116 9.42 -7.92 10.88
C GLU A 116 9.73 -7.98 9.38
N VAL A 117 10.13 -6.85 8.80
CA VAL A 117 10.61 -6.78 7.42
C VAL A 117 12.05 -7.27 7.41
N GLU A 118 12.40 -8.07 6.41
CA GLU A 118 13.78 -8.46 6.20
C GLU A 118 14.57 -7.23 5.74
N GLU A 119 15.52 -6.78 6.57
CA GLU A 119 16.42 -5.70 6.21
C GLU A 119 17.46 -6.27 5.25
N HIS A 120 17.39 -5.89 3.98
CA HIS A 120 18.51 -6.08 3.07
C HIS A 120 19.59 -5.07 3.51
N GLU A 121 20.65 -5.56 4.14
CA GLU A 121 21.84 -4.75 4.38
C GLU A 121 22.38 -4.34 3.02
N GLU A 122 22.10 -3.12 2.58
CA GLU A 122 22.86 -2.48 1.52
C GLU A 122 24.30 -2.37 2.01
N GLU A 123 25.11 -3.40 1.71
CA GLU A 123 26.55 -3.37 1.90
C GLU A 123 27.13 -2.34 0.93
N GLY A 124 27.04 -1.07 1.31
CA GLY A 124 27.76 0.02 0.70
C GLY A 124 29.27 -0.20 0.83
N ASP A 125 29.94 0.01 -0.31
CA ASP A 125 31.37 0.24 -0.51
C ASP A 125 32.33 -0.97 -0.46
N ASP A 126 32.66 -1.56 -1.62
CA ASP A 126 34.08 -1.81 -1.94
C ASP A 126 34.38 -1.57 -3.44
N ASP A 127 35.18 -0.55 -3.68
CA ASP A 127 35.92 -0.30 -4.92
C ASP A 127 36.71 -1.56 -5.34
N GLY A 128 36.25 -2.31 -6.36
CA GLY A 128 37.05 -3.44 -6.84
C GLY A 128 36.58 -4.07 -8.14
N ASP A 129 37.28 -3.78 -9.24
CA ASP A 129 37.38 -4.64 -10.42
C ASP A 129 37.36 -6.14 -10.03
N ASP A 130 36.35 -6.90 -10.41
CA ASP A 130 36.53 -8.25 -10.96
C ASP A 130 35.21 -8.81 -11.51
N ASP A 131 35.32 -9.44 -12.68
CA ASP A 131 34.27 -10.17 -13.39
C ASP A 131 33.69 -11.27 -12.47
N HIS A 132 32.59 -10.98 -11.78
CA HIS A 132 31.82 -11.97 -11.04
C HIS A 132 30.42 -12.08 -11.65
N ASP A 133 30.14 -13.25 -12.22
CA ASP A 133 28.79 -13.74 -12.48
C ASP A 133 28.06 -13.79 -11.12
N HIS A 134 27.48 -12.67 -10.70
CA HIS A 134 26.52 -12.62 -9.62
C HIS A 134 25.21 -13.17 -10.20
N ASP A 135 24.90 -14.42 -9.86
CA ASP A 135 23.51 -14.86 -9.80
C ASP A 135 22.82 -13.87 -8.84
N HIS A 136 22.20 -12.82 -9.39
CA HIS A 136 21.23 -12.00 -8.67
C HIS A 136 20.12 -12.95 -8.29
N ASP A 137 20.18 -13.50 -7.07
CA ASP A 137 18.99 -13.98 -6.42
C ASP A 137 18.05 -12.77 -6.39
N GLU A 138 16.91 -12.87 -7.07
CA GLU A 138 15.89 -11.82 -7.20
C GLU A 138 15.42 -11.44 -5.78
N HIS A 139 16.05 -10.41 -5.21
CA HIS A 139 15.83 -9.97 -3.84
C HIS A 139 14.53 -9.15 -3.76
N GLY A 140 13.38 -9.82 -3.89
CA GLY A 140 12.08 -9.21 -3.62
C GLY A 140 11.90 -8.90 -2.13
N MET A 141 10.99 -7.97 -1.81
CA MET A 141 10.66 -7.60 -0.43
C MET A 141 10.23 -8.84 0.38
N ALA A 142 10.82 -9.07 1.55
CA ALA A 142 10.49 -10.22 2.40
C ALA A 142 10.13 -9.83 3.84
N ILE A 143 9.37 -10.69 4.52
CA ILE A 143 9.02 -10.56 5.93
C ILE A 143 9.27 -11.88 6.69
N HIS A 144 9.64 -11.75 7.97
CA HIS A 144 9.71 -12.87 8.91
C HIS A 144 8.54 -12.84 9.88
N VAL A 145 7.81 -13.94 9.98
CA VAL A 145 6.69 -14.14 10.93
C VAL A 145 7.11 -15.15 11.98
N GLU A 146 7.32 -14.72 13.22
CA GLU A 146 7.67 -15.57 14.37
C GLU A 146 6.45 -15.84 15.27
N GLY A 147 6.13 -17.12 15.49
CA GLY A 147 5.05 -17.54 16.40
C GLY A 147 5.48 -17.51 17.86
N VAL A 148 4.87 -16.64 18.68
CA VAL A 148 5.19 -16.48 20.11
C VAL A 148 4.30 -17.33 21.01
N SER A 149 2.99 -17.30 20.78
CA SER A 149 2.04 -18.05 21.60
C SER A 149 0.80 -18.45 20.82
N ALA A 150 0.27 -19.64 21.15
CA ALA A 150 -0.88 -20.19 20.43
C ALA A 150 -2.09 -19.25 20.49
N GLY A 151 -2.65 -18.93 19.33
CA GLY A 151 -3.68 -17.91 19.19
C GLY A 151 -3.77 -17.36 17.77
N SER A 152 -4.38 -16.19 17.62
CA SER A 152 -4.42 -15.50 16.35
C SER A 152 -4.31 -13.99 16.57
N THR A 153 -3.55 -13.35 15.69
CA THR A 153 -3.34 -11.90 15.64
C THR A 153 -3.43 -11.45 14.18
N THR A 154 -3.33 -10.16 13.94
CA THR A 154 -3.29 -9.61 12.58
C THR A 154 -2.12 -8.68 12.41
N PHE A 155 -1.61 -8.56 11.18
CA PHE A 155 -0.71 -7.48 10.79
C PHE A 155 -1.21 -6.77 9.54
N THR A 156 -0.70 -5.57 9.28
CA THR A 156 -0.89 -4.86 8.01
C THR A 156 0.46 -4.54 7.40
N LEU A 157 0.51 -4.52 6.07
CA LEU A 157 1.64 -4.05 5.28
C LEU A 157 1.32 -2.68 4.73
N SER A 158 2.29 -1.78 4.76
CA SER A 158 2.25 -0.50 4.06
C SER A 158 3.46 -0.39 3.16
N LEU A 159 3.24 -0.16 1.87
CA LEU A 159 4.28 0.28 0.96
C LEU A 159 4.39 1.79 1.11
N MET A 160 5.56 2.26 1.53
CA MET A 160 5.88 3.66 1.72
C MET A 160 6.75 4.13 0.57
N HIS A 161 6.53 5.35 0.08
CA HIS A 161 7.34 6.05 -0.91
C HIS A 161 7.34 7.53 -0.49
N ASP A 162 8.45 8.27 -0.58
CA ASP A 162 8.53 9.73 -0.31
C ASP A 162 7.82 10.20 1.00
N GLY A 163 7.85 9.35 2.03
CA GLY A 163 7.27 9.63 3.35
C GLY A 163 5.74 9.49 3.47
N HIS A 164 5.05 9.00 2.43
CA HIS A 164 3.64 8.60 2.48
C HIS A 164 3.44 7.13 2.08
N SER A 165 2.26 6.59 2.35
CA SER A 165 1.91 5.21 2.00
C SER A 165 1.17 5.18 0.69
N ASP A 166 1.79 4.60 -0.34
CA ASP A 166 1.18 4.35 -1.65
C ASP A 166 0.14 3.23 -1.54
N TYR A 167 0.39 2.24 -0.67
CA TYR A 167 -0.53 1.16 -0.40
C TYR A 167 -0.57 0.79 1.08
N THR A 168 -1.77 0.49 1.60
CA THR A 168 -1.94 -0.15 2.91
C THR A 168 -2.91 -1.32 2.80
N SER A 169 -2.45 -2.49 3.26
CA SER A 169 -3.22 -3.73 3.20
C SER A 169 -4.45 -3.72 4.12
N LEU A 170 -5.37 -4.65 3.87
CA LEU A 170 -6.31 -5.09 4.89
C LEU A 170 -5.55 -5.91 5.95
N PRO A 171 -6.13 -6.10 7.16
CA PRO A 171 -5.49 -6.91 8.19
C PRO A 171 -5.31 -8.37 7.76
N VAL A 172 -4.07 -8.80 7.61
CA VAL A 172 -3.70 -10.20 7.35
C VAL A 172 -3.80 -10.98 8.65
N THR A 173 -4.56 -12.07 8.64
CA THR A 173 -4.69 -12.94 9.83
C THR A 173 -3.54 -13.94 9.91
N VAL A 174 -2.88 -13.96 11.07
CA VAL A 174 -1.88 -14.98 11.45
C VAL A 174 -2.47 -15.90 12.51
N THR A 175 -2.33 -17.20 12.31
CA THR A 175 -2.68 -18.22 13.31
C THR A 175 -1.42 -18.92 13.81
N VAL A 176 -1.23 -18.94 15.12
CA VAL A 176 -0.11 -19.60 15.79
C VAL A 176 -0.61 -20.85 16.51
N GLN A 177 0.02 -22.01 16.27
CA GLN A 177 -0.43 -23.31 16.81
C GLN A 177 0.68 -24.25 17.30
#